data_AF-A0A357AB78-F1
#
_entry.id   AF-A0A357AB78-F1
#
_cell.length_a   1.000
_cell.length_b   1.000
_cell.length_c   1.000
_cell.angle_alpha   90.00
_cell.angle_beta   90.00
_cell.angle_gamma   90.00
#
_symmetry.space_group_name_H-M   'P 1'
#
loop_
_entity.id
_entity.type
_entity.pdbx_description
1 polymer ?
#
loop_
_entity_poly.entity_id
_entity_poly.type
_entity_poly.pdbx_seq_one_letter_code
_entity_poly.pdbx_strand_id
1 'polypeptide(L)'
;MKLGRYTSIAFILRTEHQNGSMLMSFWLFLLPSVFLTWGSSDRLWQAYALRPTEISILETQESERSGWLVKQGGFSQPGLTRFTPANFGSQRLNEHLGWYLYQVALYGPPDILIVGSSRALQGVDPLALRKAIGEGQQGELSIYNFGINGATVQVVDLLIREILTSDQLPRLILWADGVRAFNSGRSDRTYQSIIESEGYKLLLEGVRPSVPLLLPDAEQCYDVPIPFASSEPSVSLISSVLSSPCLLPPVSDRHQASIWEKALATIQANRTLSDLTPLGFLPVDQVFNPQTYYTQYPRIAGQFDGDYSGFYLQGEQAISLEQLLAYTQRRQIPLVFVNLPLTADYLDPVRLAYEQKFHQELNGWVNHQGLMAVNLVSPELEKLKNPKYFADPSHINQWGAIAVARELAKRANIPWPKPQSRMETAR
;
A
#
# COMPACT_ATOMS: atom_id res chain seq x y z
N MET A 1 -19.50 -73.16 -3.89
CA MET A 1 -18.46 -74.18 -4.18
C MET A 1 -17.68 -73.79 -5.44
N LYS A 2 -16.50 -73.20 -5.27
CA LYS A 2 -15.40 -73.05 -6.26
C LYS A 2 -14.26 -72.32 -5.54
N LEU A 3 -13.08 -72.93 -5.44
CA LEU A 3 -11.93 -72.28 -4.80
C LEU A 3 -11.20 -71.40 -5.83
N GLY A 4 -11.08 -70.11 -5.55
CA GLY A 4 -10.11 -69.21 -6.19
C GLY A 4 -8.91 -69.04 -5.25
N ARG A 5 -7.69 -69.21 -5.75
CA ARG A 5 -6.46 -69.03 -4.95
C ARG A 5 -6.12 -67.54 -4.88
N TYR A 6 -5.85 -67.04 -3.67
CA TYR A 6 -5.19 -65.74 -3.48
C TYR A 6 -3.67 -65.93 -3.47
N THR A 7 -2.98 -65.14 -4.28
CA THR A 7 -1.51 -65.12 -4.34
C THR A 7 -0.99 -63.95 -3.52
N SER A 8 -0.57 -64.19 -2.28
CA SER A 8 -0.01 -63.15 -1.42
C SER A 8 1.41 -62.79 -1.84
N ILE A 9 1.62 -61.56 -2.30
CA ILE A 9 2.96 -61.00 -2.52
C ILE A 9 3.47 -60.46 -1.19
N ALA A 10 4.39 -61.20 -0.55
CA ALA A 10 5.06 -60.76 0.67
C ALA A 10 6.35 -60.01 0.31
N PHE A 11 6.48 -58.76 0.78
CA PHE A 11 7.75 -58.02 0.70
C PHE A 11 8.70 -58.52 1.79
N ILE A 12 9.80 -59.16 1.38
CA ILE A 12 10.86 -59.59 2.29
C ILE A 12 11.77 -58.39 2.59
N LEU A 13 11.58 -57.77 3.76
CA LEU A 13 12.54 -56.83 4.31
C LEU A 13 13.73 -57.60 4.91
N ARG A 14 14.86 -57.63 4.20
CA ARG A 14 16.12 -58.22 4.68
C ARG A 14 16.87 -57.21 5.53
N THR A 15 16.76 -57.33 6.85
CA THR A 15 17.59 -56.58 7.81
C THR A 15 18.80 -57.41 8.23
N GLU A 16 19.99 -56.98 7.82
CA GLU A 16 21.24 -57.55 8.34
C GLU A 16 21.73 -56.71 9.52
N HIS A 17 21.75 -57.34 10.69
CA HIS A 17 22.38 -56.80 11.91
C HIS A 17 23.40 -57.82 12.40
N GLN A 18 24.64 -57.37 12.61
CA GLN A 18 25.58 -58.08 13.49
C GLN A 18 25.52 -57.43 14.87
N ASN A 19 25.49 -58.28 15.92
CA ASN A 19 25.81 -58.00 17.32
C ASN A 19 25.06 -56.82 18.00
N GLY A 20 24.21 -57.03 19.01
CA GLY A 20 23.81 -58.27 19.69
C GLY A 20 23.03 -57.99 20.99
N SER A 21 22.71 -59.06 21.73
CA SER A 21 21.90 -59.08 22.98
C SER A 21 20.39 -58.83 22.82
N MET A 22 19.60 -59.51 23.66
CA MET A 22 18.13 -59.51 23.69
C MET A 22 17.60 -58.60 24.81
N LEU A 23 16.31 -58.23 24.75
CA LEU A 23 15.36 -58.68 25.77
C LEU A 23 13.90 -58.64 25.28
N MET A 24 13.00 -59.24 26.06
CA MET A 24 11.72 -59.83 25.61
C MET A 24 10.62 -58.84 25.22
N SER A 25 9.71 -59.33 24.37
CA SER A 25 8.45 -58.71 23.97
C SER A 25 7.28 -59.07 24.92
N PHE A 26 6.21 -58.28 24.85
CA PHE A 26 4.84 -58.74 25.13
C PHE A 26 3.84 -58.08 24.19
N TRP A 27 2.81 -58.83 23.79
CA TRP A 27 1.66 -58.36 23.02
C TRP A 27 0.40 -58.42 23.89
N LEU A 28 -0.56 -57.53 23.63
CA LEU A 28 -1.98 -57.85 23.85
C LEU A 28 -2.86 -57.12 22.82
N PHE A 29 -3.74 -57.86 22.17
CA PHE A 29 -4.85 -57.32 21.35
C PHE A 29 -6.13 -57.25 22.20
N LEU A 30 -7.06 -56.36 21.83
CA LEU A 30 -8.47 -56.72 21.61
C LEU A 30 -9.28 -55.56 20.97
N LEU A 31 -10.18 -55.94 20.07
CA LEU A 31 -11.27 -55.16 19.45
C LEU A 31 -12.63 -55.78 19.96
N PRO A 32 -13.86 -55.51 19.46
CA PRO A 32 -14.27 -54.70 18.30
C PRO A 32 -15.61 -53.89 18.37
N SER A 33 -15.78 -53.00 17.36
CA SER A 33 -17.03 -52.49 16.73
C SER A 33 -16.65 -51.88 15.36
N VAL A 34 -17.33 -52.02 14.20
CA VAL A 34 -18.55 -52.73 13.76
C VAL A 34 -19.87 -52.24 14.40
N PHE A 35 -20.94 -51.86 13.68
CA PHE A 35 -21.33 -51.84 12.24
C PHE A 35 -21.46 -50.38 11.68
N LEU A 36 -21.90 -50.03 10.45
CA LEU A 36 -22.54 -50.73 9.31
C LEU A 36 -21.97 -50.22 7.94
N THR A 37 -22.78 -49.99 6.89
CA THR A 37 -22.34 -49.74 5.48
C THR A 37 -23.31 -48.87 4.63
N TRP A 38 -22.90 -48.62 3.37
CA TRP A 38 -23.54 -47.91 2.23
C TRP A 38 -23.27 -46.40 2.08
N GLY A 39 -22.96 -45.86 0.89
CA GLY A 39 -22.85 -46.50 -0.44
C GLY A 39 -21.84 -45.82 -1.37
N SER A 40 -21.29 -46.58 -2.32
CA SER A 40 -20.16 -46.20 -3.19
C SER A 40 -20.59 -45.64 -4.56
N SER A 41 -19.90 -44.61 -5.05
CA SER A 41 -19.99 -44.16 -6.44
C SER A 41 -18.61 -43.78 -7.03
N ASP A 42 -17.66 -44.72 -7.02
CA ASP A 42 -16.33 -44.58 -7.63
C ASP A 42 -16.37 -44.53 -9.17
N ARG A 43 -16.85 -43.40 -9.73
CA ARG A 43 -16.58 -42.96 -11.10
C ARG A 43 -16.61 -41.43 -11.16
N LEU A 44 -15.44 -40.80 -11.23
CA LEU A 44 -15.13 -39.51 -11.93
C LEU A 44 -13.75 -38.87 -11.56
N TRP A 45 -12.76 -39.64 -11.11
CA TRP A 45 -11.41 -39.12 -10.78
C TRP A 45 -10.37 -39.30 -11.90
N GLN A 46 -10.71 -38.94 -13.13
CA GLN A 46 -9.77 -38.82 -14.27
C GLN A 46 -10.06 -37.60 -15.15
N ALA A 47 -10.08 -36.42 -14.54
CA ALA A 47 -9.97 -35.11 -15.20
C ALA A 47 -9.36 -34.10 -14.21
N TYR A 48 -8.90 -32.95 -14.71
CA TYR A 48 -8.36 -31.83 -13.91
C TYR A 48 -7.10 -32.10 -13.06
N ALA A 49 -6.12 -32.77 -13.66
CA ALA A 49 -4.72 -32.46 -13.35
C ALA A 49 -4.34 -31.10 -14.00
N LEU A 50 -4.86 -30.00 -13.45
CA LEU A 50 -4.48 -28.65 -13.87
C LEU A 50 -3.04 -28.34 -13.42
N ARG A 51 -2.32 -27.54 -14.22
CA ARG A 51 -0.93 -27.19 -13.91
C ARG A 51 -0.91 -26.06 -12.86
N PRO A 52 0.06 -26.02 -11.93
CA PRO A 52 0.11 -25.02 -10.85
C PRO A 52 0.12 -23.55 -11.31
N THR A 53 0.41 -23.28 -12.59
CA THR A 53 0.47 -21.94 -13.19
C THR A 53 -0.89 -21.25 -13.29
N GLU A 54 -1.99 -21.98 -13.50
CA GLU A 54 -3.28 -21.38 -13.88
C GLU A 54 -4.09 -20.82 -12.69
N ILE A 55 -3.90 -21.37 -11.48
CA ILE A 55 -4.61 -20.90 -10.28
C ILE A 55 -4.14 -19.48 -9.88
N SER A 56 -2.85 -19.18 -10.04
CA SER A 56 -2.23 -17.89 -9.66
C SER A 56 -2.65 -16.68 -10.52
N ILE A 57 -3.60 -16.87 -11.44
CA ILE A 57 -4.17 -15.83 -12.30
C ILE A 57 -5.44 -15.23 -11.65
N LEU A 58 -6.20 -16.04 -10.88
CA LEU A 58 -7.52 -15.65 -10.39
C LEU A 58 -7.47 -14.57 -9.29
N GLU A 59 -6.64 -14.74 -8.25
CA GLU A 59 -6.51 -13.75 -7.16
C GLU A 59 -5.90 -12.42 -7.66
N THR A 60 -4.92 -12.43 -8.57
CA THR A 60 -4.43 -11.17 -9.16
C THR A 60 -5.47 -10.49 -10.04
N GLN A 61 -6.30 -11.25 -10.77
CA GLN A 61 -7.42 -10.64 -11.50
C GLN A 61 -8.51 -10.11 -10.57
N GLU A 62 -8.59 -10.51 -9.30
CA GLU A 62 -9.53 -9.95 -8.34
C GLU A 62 -9.13 -8.52 -7.93
N SER A 63 -7.83 -8.23 -7.83
CA SER A 63 -7.30 -6.87 -7.67
C SER A 63 -7.44 -5.99 -8.92
N GLU A 64 -7.58 -6.58 -10.12
CA GLU A 64 -7.65 -5.85 -11.40
C GLU A 64 -9.08 -5.66 -11.92
N ARG A 65 -9.98 -6.63 -11.72
CA ARG A 65 -11.36 -6.61 -12.26
C ARG A 65 -12.28 -5.59 -11.58
N SER A 66 -11.89 -5.08 -10.41
CA SER A 66 -12.53 -3.91 -9.79
C SER A 66 -12.19 -2.60 -10.53
N GLY A 67 -11.15 -2.60 -11.38
CA GLY A 67 -10.81 -1.50 -12.27
C GLY A 67 -11.71 -1.47 -13.51
N TRP A 68 -12.42 -0.36 -13.71
CA TRP A 68 -13.25 -0.14 -14.90
C TRP A 68 -12.41 0.02 -16.17
N LEU A 69 -12.95 -0.45 -17.29
CA LEU A 69 -12.34 -0.41 -18.62
C LEU A 69 -12.23 1.02 -19.19
N VAL A 70 -11.24 1.78 -18.72
CA VAL A 70 -10.81 3.02 -19.38
C VAL A 70 -10.04 2.63 -20.65
N LYS A 71 -10.72 2.72 -21.81
CA LYS A 71 -10.06 2.57 -23.12
C LYS A 71 -8.93 3.59 -23.24
N GLN A 72 -7.78 3.17 -23.77
CA GLN A 72 -6.67 4.07 -24.11
C GLN A 72 -7.04 4.98 -25.29
N GLY A 73 -7.80 6.03 -25.02
CA GLY A 73 -8.12 7.10 -25.96
C GLY A 73 -6.96 8.08 -26.08
N GLY A 74 -6.06 7.86 -27.04
CA GLY A 74 -4.97 8.79 -27.32
C GLY A 74 -5.48 10.10 -27.92
N PHE A 75 -5.70 11.12 -27.08
CA PHE A 75 -6.05 12.47 -27.51
C PHE A 75 -4.90 13.45 -27.32
N SER A 76 -4.43 14.02 -28.43
CA SER A 76 -3.41 15.07 -28.46
C SER A 76 -4.08 16.44 -28.37
N GLN A 77 -4.04 17.09 -27.20
CA GLN A 77 -4.29 18.53 -27.09
C GLN A 77 -2.96 19.30 -27.16
N PRO A 78 -2.80 20.26 -28.10
CA PRO A 78 -1.63 21.13 -28.12
C PRO A 78 -1.74 22.19 -27.02
N GLY A 79 -0.78 22.25 -26.10
CA GLY A 79 -0.71 23.29 -25.07
C GLY A 79 -0.34 22.79 -23.66
N LEU A 80 -0.52 21.50 -23.37
CA LEU A 80 0.00 20.88 -22.14
C LEU A 80 1.25 20.06 -22.47
N THR A 81 2.39 20.48 -21.92
CA THR A 81 3.61 19.67 -21.92
C THR A 81 3.33 18.34 -21.21
N ARG A 82 3.62 17.24 -21.88
CA ARG A 82 3.18 15.91 -21.47
C ARG A 82 3.93 15.49 -20.20
N PHE A 83 3.26 15.56 -19.04
CA PHE A 83 3.80 15.02 -17.80
C PHE A 83 3.93 13.50 -17.92
N THR A 84 5.11 13.04 -18.31
CA THR A 84 5.54 11.65 -18.25
C THR A 84 6.46 11.50 -17.04
N PRO A 85 5.91 11.28 -15.82
CA PRO A 85 6.74 10.85 -14.71
C PRO A 85 7.42 9.52 -15.09
N ALA A 86 8.56 9.27 -14.46
CA ALA A 86 9.24 7.97 -14.48
C ALA A 86 8.21 6.86 -14.22
N ASN A 87 7.96 6.00 -15.23
CA ASN A 87 6.94 4.95 -15.12
C ASN A 87 7.55 3.75 -14.40
N PHE A 88 7.02 3.44 -13.22
CA PHE A 88 7.48 2.37 -12.32
C PHE A 88 6.72 1.05 -12.49
N GLY A 89 6.13 0.77 -13.65
CA GLY A 89 5.39 -0.47 -13.95
C GLY A 89 4.03 -0.59 -13.26
N SER A 90 3.93 -0.19 -12.00
CA SER A 90 2.69 -0.12 -11.22
C SER A 90 1.92 1.18 -11.50
N GLN A 91 0.72 1.06 -12.06
CA GLN A 91 -0.20 2.19 -12.28
C GLN A 91 -0.43 3.00 -11.00
N ARG A 92 -0.64 2.34 -9.86
CA ARG A 92 -0.93 3.03 -8.59
C ARG A 92 0.26 3.77 -8.02
N LEU A 93 1.48 3.22 -8.15
CA LEU A 93 2.69 3.98 -7.80
C LEU A 93 2.81 5.22 -8.69
N ASN A 94 2.59 5.11 -10.01
CA ASN A 94 2.66 6.27 -10.91
C ASN A 94 1.62 7.36 -10.57
N GLU A 95 0.37 6.97 -10.30
CA GLU A 95 -0.71 7.89 -9.90
C GLU A 95 -0.39 8.60 -8.57
N HIS A 96 -0.07 7.83 -7.52
CA HIS A 96 0.27 8.39 -6.22
C HIS A 96 1.49 9.29 -6.29
N LEU A 97 2.54 8.90 -7.01
CA LEU A 97 3.76 9.68 -7.13
C LEU A 97 3.50 11.04 -7.79
N GLY A 98 2.65 11.09 -8.82
CA GLY A 98 2.21 12.35 -9.42
C GLY A 98 1.49 13.26 -8.42
N TRP A 99 0.48 12.74 -7.72
CA TRP A 99 -0.26 13.48 -6.68
C TRP A 99 0.62 13.91 -5.50
N TYR A 100 1.52 13.04 -5.07
CA TYR A 100 2.40 13.26 -3.93
C TYR A 100 3.43 14.34 -4.19
N LEU A 101 4.15 14.26 -5.31
CA LEU A 101 5.14 15.27 -5.68
C LEU A 101 4.48 16.64 -5.88
N TYR A 102 3.23 16.67 -6.38
CA TYR A 102 2.44 17.89 -6.49
C TYR A 102 2.04 18.46 -5.13
N GLN A 103 1.59 17.62 -4.20
CA GLN A 103 1.33 17.98 -2.81
C GLN A 103 2.59 18.54 -2.12
N VAL A 104 3.74 17.90 -2.30
CA VAL A 104 5.03 18.35 -1.73
C VAL A 104 5.45 19.70 -2.32
N ALA A 105 5.36 19.88 -3.65
CA ALA A 105 5.77 21.11 -4.32
C ALA A 105 4.94 22.35 -3.92
N LEU A 106 3.70 22.15 -3.47
CA LEU A 106 2.79 23.23 -3.04
C LEU A 106 2.80 23.49 -1.53
N TYR A 107 2.95 22.44 -0.72
CA TYR A 107 2.65 22.50 0.72
C TYR A 107 3.75 21.89 1.61
N GLY A 108 4.88 21.48 1.03
CA GLY A 108 5.90 20.68 1.70
C GLY A 108 5.46 19.22 1.93
N PRO A 109 6.38 18.35 2.42
CA PRO A 109 6.04 16.98 2.77
C PRO A 109 4.94 16.91 3.83
N PRO A 110 4.13 15.83 3.84
CA PRO A 110 3.11 15.67 4.86
C PRO A 110 3.76 15.43 6.23
N ASP A 111 3.05 15.84 7.27
CA ASP A 111 3.49 15.60 8.65
C ASP A 111 3.49 14.09 8.95
N ILE A 112 2.55 13.36 8.34
CA ILE A 112 2.41 11.90 8.45
C ILE A 112 2.19 11.30 7.05
N LEU A 113 3.03 10.33 6.66
CA LEU A 113 2.80 9.50 5.48
C LEU A 113 2.27 8.12 5.91
N ILE A 114 1.11 7.73 5.38
CA ILE A 114 0.63 6.34 5.45
C ILE A 114 1.17 5.59 4.23
N VAL A 115 1.74 4.39 4.42
CA VAL A 115 2.29 3.54 3.35
C VAL A 115 1.88 2.08 3.54
N GLY A 116 2.02 1.27 2.49
CA GLY A 116 1.77 -0.18 2.50
C GLY A 116 0.98 -0.65 1.28
N SER A 117 0.40 -1.84 1.35
CA SER A 117 -0.35 -2.50 0.29
C SER A 117 -1.71 -1.84 -0.03
N SER A 118 -2.56 -2.52 -0.81
CA SER A 118 -3.99 -2.19 -0.93
C SER A 118 -4.70 -2.11 0.43
N ARG A 119 -4.16 -2.78 1.46
CA ARG A 119 -4.61 -2.69 2.85
C ARG A 119 -4.37 -1.30 3.44
N ALA A 120 -3.23 -0.65 3.16
CA ALA A 120 -2.99 0.74 3.54
C ALA A 120 -3.94 1.68 2.81
N LEU A 121 -4.02 1.51 1.49
CA LEU A 121 -4.73 2.37 0.54
C LEU A 121 -6.21 2.57 0.90
N GLN A 122 -6.85 1.50 1.38
CA GLN A 122 -8.27 1.47 1.77
C GLN A 122 -8.51 1.42 3.29
N GLY A 123 -7.50 1.05 4.09
CA GLY A 123 -7.67 0.69 5.51
C GLY A 123 -7.37 1.79 6.53
N VAL A 124 -6.80 2.93 6.13
CA VAL A 124 -6.58 4.08 7.02
C VAL A 124 -7.00 5.38 6.33
N ASP A 125 -8.12 5.96 6.77
CA ASP A 125 -8.64 7.26 6.30
C ASP A 125 -7.83 8.41 6.95
N PRO A 126 -7.06 9.21 6.18
CA PRO A 126 -6.26 10.33 6.68
C PRO A 126 -7.11 11.43 7.33
N LEU A 127 -8.29 11.70 6.79
CA LEU A 127 -9.18 12.75 7.28
C LEU A 127 -9.88 12.33 8.57
N ALA A 128 -10.24 11.04 8.69
CA ALA A 128 -10.72 10.49 9.96
C ALA A 128 -9.61 10.42 11.01
N LEU A 129 -8.38 10.07 10.62
CA LEU A 129 -7.24 10.00 11.54
C LEU A 129 -6.91 11.39 12.11
N ARG A 130 -6.79 12.39 11.24
CA ARG A 130 -6.58 13.79 11.63
C ARG A 130 -7.65 14.28 12.63
N LYS A 131 -8.93 14.04 12.31
CA LYS A 131 -10.07 14.37 13.20
C LYS A 131 -10.04 13.59 14.52
N ALA A 132 -9.52 12.36 14.53
CA ALA A 132 -9.49 11.52 15.72
C ALA A 132 -8.31 11.82 16.67
N ILE A 133 -7.19 12.34 16.15
CA ILE A 133 -6.03 12.79 16.94
C ILE A 133 -6.38 14.01 17.83
N GLY A 134 -7.39 14.81 17.43
CA GLY A 134 -8.02 15.81 18.30
C GLY A 134 -7.32 17.16 18.33
N GLU A 135 -7.35 17.87 17.20
CA GLU A 135 -6.62 19.13 17.00
C GLU A 135 -7.25 20.32 17.75
N GLY A 136 -6.77 20.56 18.97
CA GLY A 136 -7.11 21.73 19.77
C GLY A 136 -6.28 22.97 19.37
N GLN A 137 -6.88 23.88 18.59
CA GLN A 137 -6.47 25.29 18.37
C GLN A 137 -5.04 25.60 17.85
N GLN A 138 -4.13 24.64 17.68
CA GLN A 138 -2.72 24.89 17.31
C GLN A 138 -2.36 24.56 15.85
N GLY A 139 -3.35 24.33 14.98
CA GLY A 139 -3.17 24.04 13.55
C GLY A 139 -3.41 22.57 13.19
N GLU A 140 -3.53 22.29 11.89
CA GLU A 140 -3.87 20.97 11.36
C GLU A 140 -2.64 20.21 10.85
N LEU A 141 -2.54 18.91 11.18
CA LEU A 141 -1.56 17.96 10.65
C LEU A 141 -1.94 17.54 9.24
N SER A 142 -1.03 17.66 8.29
CA SER A 142 -1.18 17.07 6.97
C SER A 142 -0.89 15.56 7.03
N ILE A 143 -1.83 14.76 6.51
CA ILE A 143 -1.72 13.31 6.44
C ILE A 143 -2.02 12.90 4.99
N TYR A 144 -1.12 12.14 4.38
CA TYR A 144 -1.29 11.61 3.01
C TYR A 144 -1.16 10.08 3.03
N ASN A 145 -1.96 9.38 2.23
CA ASN A 145 -1.91 7.93 2.06
C ASN A 145 -1.29 7.58 0.70
N PHE A 146 -0.15 6.90 0.74
CA PHE A 146 0.62 6.42 -0.41
C PHE A 146 0.61 4.88 -0.38
N GLY A 147 -0.57 4.29 -0.39
CA GLY A 147 -0.76 2.85 -0.52
C GLY A 147 -0.57 2.39 -1.97
N ILE A 148 0.12 1.27 -2.18
CA ILE A 148 0.45 0.74 -3.51
C ILE A 148 -0.05 -0.71 -3.59
N ASN A 149 -0.83 -1.06 -4.63
CA ASN A 149 -1.37 -2.41 -4.76
C ASN A 149 -0.27 -3.48 -4.77
N GLY A 150 -0.46 -4.52 -3.95
CA GLY A 150 0.49 -5.63 -3.79
C GLY A 150 1.80 -5.30 -3.07
N ALA A 151 1.98 -4.08 -2.55
CA ALA A 151 3.23 -3.68 -1.90
C ALA A 151 3.61 -4.56 -0.71
N THR A 152 4.92 -4.65 -0.52
CA THR A 152 5.65 -5.49 0.42
C THR A 152 6.64 -4.64 1.21
N VAL A 153 7.47 -5.28 2.04
CA VAL A 153 8.60 -4.58 2.64
C VAL A 153 9.54 -4.03 1.56
N GLN A 154 9.88 -4.82 0.53
CA GLN A 154 10.77 -4.37 -0.55
C GLN A 154 10.22 -3.15 -1.31
N VAL A 155 8.91 -3.08 -1.54
CA VAL A 155 8.27 -1.93 -2.21
C VAL A 155 8.24 -0.69 -1.31
N VAL A 156 8.00 -0.83 0.00
CA VAL A 156 7.99 0.29 0.96
C VAL A 156 9.41 0.80 1.23
N ASP A 157 10.39 -0.10 1.34
CA ASP A 157 11.81 0.19 1.47
C ASP A 157 12.31 1.00 0.27
N LEU A 158 12.02 0.54 -0.96
CA LEU A 158 12.33 1.26 -2.19
C LEU A 158 11.67 2.65 -2.26
N LEU A 159 10.39 2.76 -1.87
CA LEU A 159 9.65 4.03 -1.85
C LEU A 159 10.33 5.06 -0.93
N ILE A 160 10.56 4.68 0.33
CA ILE A 160 11.06 5.57 1.37
C ILE A 160 12.56 5.88 1.21
N ARG A 161 13.34 4.96 0.63
CA ARG A 161 14.79 5.13 0.53
C ARG A 161 15.28 5.73 -0.78
N GLU A 162 14.67 5.34 -1.90
CA GLU A 162 15.28 5.49 -3.23
C GLU A 162 14.41 6.26 -4.21
N ILE A 163 13.08 6.10 -4.17
CA ILE A 163 12.15 6.90 -4.99
C ILE A 163 12.03 8.32 -4.43
N LEU A 164 11.74 8.47 -3.13
CA LEU A 164 11.58 9.77 -2.48
C LEU A 164 12.93 10.35 -2.04
N THR A 165 13.10 11.67 -2.20
CA THR A 165 14.26 12.39 -1.66
C THR A 165 14.09 12.71 -0.17
N SER A 166 15.17 13.09 0.53
CA SER A 166 15.12 13.46 1.95
C SER A 166 14.05 14.50 2.28
N ASP A 167 13.89 15.47 1.39
CA ASP A 167 13.09 16.67 1.59
C ASP A 167 11.62 16.42 1.20
N GLN A 168 11.35 15.25 0.61
CA GLN A 168 10.03 14.70 0.33
C GLN A 168 9.56 13.73 1.43
N LEU A 169 10.36 13.47 2.48
CA LEU A 169 9.98 12.53 3.55
C LEU A 169 9.17 13.18 4.69
N PRO A 170 8.28 12.43 5.36
CA PRO A 170 7.43 12.95 6.42
C PRO A 170 8.14 13.02 7.78
N ARG A 171 7.45 13.61 8.77
CA ARG A 171 7.88 13.60 10.18
C ARG A 171 7.50 12.32 10.94
N LEU A 172 6.58 11.51 10.40
CA LEU A 172 6.17 10.18 10.87
C LEU A 172 5.76 9.29 9.69
N ILE A 173 6.17 8.03 9.69
CA ILE A 173 5.67 7.01 8.74
C ILE A 173 4.75 6.04 9.49
N LEU A 174 3.51 5.91 9.01
CA LEU A 174 2.55 4.87 9.41
C LEU A 174 2.47 3.80 8.31
N TRP A 175 3.19 2.69 8.49
CA TRP A 175 3.11 1.58 7.54
C TRP A 175 1.99 0.64 7.95
N ALA A 176 0.87 0.64 7.22
CA ALA A 176 -0.35 -0.05 7.60
C ALA A 176 -0.64 -1.24 6.67
N ASP A 177 -0.38 -2.46 7.13
CA ASP A 177 -0.41 -3.63 6.25
C ASP A 177 -0.89 -4.90 6.95
N GLY A 178 -0.56 -6.09 6.42
CA GLY A 178 -0.69 -7.35 7.13
C GLY A 178 0.47 -8.31 6.88
N VAL A 179 0.42 -9.47 7.52
CA VAL A 179 1.40 -10.57 7.41
C VAL A 179 1.88 -10.88 5.98
N ARG A 180 0.99 -10.75 4.98
CA ARG A 180 1.27 -11.00 3.54
C ARG A 180 2.39 -10.13 2.96
N ALA A 181 2.60 -8.92 3.48
CA ALA A 181 3.64 -8.00 3.01
C ALA A 181 5.06 -8.45 3.37
N PHE A 182 5.20 -9.31 4.39
CA PHE A 182 6.48 -9.81 4.91
C PHE A 182 6.83 -11.23 4.43
N ASN A 183 5.96 -11.86 3.64
CA ASN A 183 6.19 -13.23 3.17
C ASN A 183 7.19 -13.24 1.99
N SER A 184 8.45 -13.60 2.24
CA SER A 184 9.47 -13.89 1.21
C SER A 184 9.26 -15.24 0.50
N GLY A 185 8.29 -16.05 0.93
CA GLY A 185 7.98 -17.36 0.33
C GLY A 185 7.22 -17.28 -1.01
N ARG A 186 6.74 -16.09 -1.40
CA ARG A 186 6.03 -15.82 -2.66
C ARG A 186 6.83 -14.88 -3.56
N SER A 187 6.53 -14.88 -4.87
CA SER A 187 7.08 -13.92 -5.82
C SER A 187 6.55 -12.50 -5.56
N ASP A 188 7.44 -11.54 -5.36
CA ASP A 188 7.07 -10.13 -5.24
C ASP A 188 6.81 -9.48 -6.61
N ARG A 189 5.61 -9.74 -7.16
CA ARG A 189 5.21 -9.26 -8.50
C ARG A 189 5.23 -7.73 -8.61
N THR A 190 4.89 -7.00 -7.53
CA THR A 190 4.90 -5.54 -7.53
C THR A 190 6.33 -5.00 -7.55
N TYR A 191 7.23 -5.52 -6.71
CA TYR A 191 8.64 -5.13 -6.74
C TYR A 191 9.32 -5.49 -8.08
N GLN A 192 9.07 -6.68 -8.61
CA GLN A 192 9.57 -7.12 -9.92
C GLN A 192 9.15 -6.16 -11.04
N SER A 193 7.86 -5.81 -11.11
CA SER A 193 7.34 -4.85 -12.08
C SER A 193 7.98 -3.45 -11.96
N ILE A 194 8.37 -3.05 -10.75
CA ILE A 194 9.08 -1.79 -10.51
C ILE A 194 10.52 -1.88 -11.00
N ILE A 195 11.30 -2.91 -10.63
CA ILE A 195 12.74 -2.97 -11.00
C ILE A 195 12.98 -3.23 -12.49
N GLU A 196 12.02 -3.83 -13.19
CA GLU A 196 12.06 -4.01 -14.66
C GLU A 196 11.69 -2.72 -15.43
N SER A 197 11.17 -1.71 -14.74
CA SER A 197 10.59 -0.51 -15.36
C SER A 197 11.62 0.51 -15.85
N GLU A 198 11.18 1.39 -16.76
CA GLU A 198 11.99 2.54 -17.21
C GLU A 198 12.26 3.52 -16.07
N GLY A 199 11.30 3.70 -15.16
CA GLY A 199 11.46 4.59 -14.01
C GLY A 199 12.56 4.13 -13.05
N TYR A 200 12.73 2.83 -12.85
CA TYR A 200 13.80 2.30 -12.00
C TYR A 200 15.19 2.45 -12.64
N LYS A 201 15.33 2.32 -13.97
CA LYS A 201 16.58 2.64 -14.67
C LYS A 201 17.00 4.10 -14.43
N LEU A 202 16.05 5.02 -14.54
CA LEU A 202 16.26 6.44 -14.24
C LEU A 202 16.71 6.66 -12.78
N LEU A 203 16.16 5.90 -11.80
CA LEU A 203 16.65 5.96 -10.41
C LEU A 203 18.11 5.52 -10.27
N LEU A 204 18.54 4.48 -11.00
CA LEU A 204 19.93 4.00 -11.01
C LEU A 204 20.88 5.00 -11.67
N GLU A 205 20.41 5.75 -12.67
CA GLU A 205 21.13 6.88 -13.28
C GLU A 205 21.16 8.15 -12.39
N GLY A 206 20.54 8.10 -11.20
CA GLY A 206 20.47 9.22 -10.26
C GLY A 206 19.35 10.21 -10.54
N VAL A 207 18.63 10.08 -11.66
CA VAL A 207 17.45 10.89 -11.98
C VAL A 207 16.34 10.58 -10.96
N ARG A 208 15.73 11.59 -10.36
CA ARG A 208 14.66 11.43 -9.37
C ARG A 208 13.34 12.00 -9.88
N PRO A 209 12.20 11.35 -9.56
CA PRO A 209 10.88 11.87 -9.90
C PRO A 209 10.64 13.28 -9.32
N SER A 210 10.21 14.20 -10.18
CA SER A 210 9.89 15.59 -9.84
C SER A 210 8.70 16.08 -10.65
N VAL A 211 7.92 17.01 -10.11
CA VAL A 211 6.98 17.79 -10.93
C VAL A 211 7.77 18.86 -11.68
N PRO A 212 7.56 19.05 -12.99
CA PRO A 212 7.93 20.30 -13.64
C PRO A 212 7.17 21.43 -12.95
N LEU A 213 7.89 22.33 -12.27
CA LEU A 213 7.28 23.55 -11.77
C LEU A 213 6.80 24.37 -12.96
N LEU A 214 5.49 24.33 -13.21
CA LEU A 214 4.78 25.40 -13.91
C LEU A 214 4.79 26.63 -13.03
N LEU A 215 5.97 27.25 -12.92
CA LEU A 215 6.02 28.70 -12.88
C LEU A 215 5.17 29.18 -14.06
N PRO A 216 4.16 30.05 -13.87
CA PRO A 216 3.60 30.75 -15.02
C PRO A 216 4.76 31.46 -15.70
N ASP A 217 4.86 31.33 -17.03
CA ASP A 217 5.97 31.92 -17.78
C ASP A 217 6.16 33.38 -17.38
N ALA A 218 7.41 33.84 -17.33
CA ALA A 218 7.74 35.27 -17.16
C ALA A 218 7.41 36.09 -18.43
N GLU A 219 6.38 35.64 -19.16
CA GLU A 219 5.78 36.20 -20.34
C GLU A 219 4.29 36.43 -20.03
N GLN A 220 3.76 37.65 -20.01
CA GLN A 220 4.33 38.90 -20.48
C GLN A 220 4.11 40.00 -19.43
N CYS A 221 5.13 40.84 -19.21
CA CYS A 221 4.88 42.20 -18.77
C CYS A 221 4.12 42.92 -19.88
N TYR A 222 2.79 42.78 -19.89
CA TYR A 222 1.94 43.62 -20.70
C TYR A 222 2.15 45.06 -20.25
N ASP A 223 2.75 45.88 -21.11
CA ASP A 223 2.67 47.33 -21.02
C ASP A 223 1.19 47.71 -21.09
N VAL A 224 0.55 47.84 -19.93
CA VAL A 224 -0.82 48.35 -19.81
C VAL A 224 -0.78 49.80 -20.27
N PRO A 225 -1.36 50.16 -21.44
CA PRO A 225 -1.28 51.52 -21.91
C PRO A 225 -2.18 52.37 -21.02
N ILE A 226 -1.58 53.12 -20.09
CA ILE A 226 -2.32 54.02 -19.20
C ILE A 226 -3.01 55.06 -20.10
N PRO A 227 -4.35 55.14 -20.11
CA PRO A 227 -5.06 56.09 -20.96
C PRO A 227 -4.99 57.49 -20.34
N PHE A 228 -3.84 58.14 -20.46
CA PHE A 228 -3.65 59.55 -20.08
C PHE A 228 -4.40 60.45 -21.07
N ALA A 229 -5.61 60.85 -20.67
CA ALA A 229 -6.44 61.79 -21.41
C ALA A 229 -6.06 63.24 -21.09
N SER A 230 -5.12 63.83 -21.85
CA SER A 230 -5.05 65.28 -22.04
C SER A 230 -4.26 65.68 -23.29
N SER A 231 -4.78 66.68 -23.99
CA SER A 231 -4.33 67.26 -25.26
C SER A 231 -3.02 68.08 -25.23
N GLU A 232 -2.44 68.24 -26.43
CA GLU A 232 -1.41 69.20 -26.87
C GLU A 232 0.08 68.97 -26.51
N PRO A 233 1.04 69.44 -27.35
CA PRO A 233 2.41 68.89 -27.38
C PRO A 233 3.55 69.89 -27.10
N SER A 234 4.71 69.41 -26.59
CA SER A 234 6.02 70.05 -26.85
C SER A 234 7.25 69.13 -26.65
N VAL A 235 8.07 69.01 -27.71
CA VAL A 235 9.56 69.15 -27.72
C VAL A 235 10.48 68.16 -26.93
N SER A 236 11.33 67.48 -27.73
CA SER A 236 12.70 66.96 -27.49
C SER A 236 13.03 65.90 -26.42
N LEU A 237 13.53 64.75 -26.92
CA LEU A 237 14.84 64.13 -26.62
C LEU A 237 15.48 64.32 -25.22
N ILE A 238 15.82 63.19 -24.57
CA ILE A 238 17.22 62.76 -24.33
C ILE A 238 17.25 61.28 -23.91
N SER A 239 18.37 60.59 -24.19
CA SER A 239 18.57 59.17 -23.80
C SER A 239 19.27 59.05 -22.45
N SER A 240 18.70 58.25 -21.54
CA SER A 240 19.40 57.74 -20.35
C SER A 240 18.67 56.53 -19.73
N VAL A 241 18.62 55.40 -20.44
CA VAL A 241 18.17 54.12 -19.84
C VAL A 241 19.35 53.51 -19.06
N LEU A 242 19.39 53.72 -17.74
CA LEU A 242 20.31 53.02 -16.84
C LEU A 242 19.59 52.55 -15.57
N SER A 243 19.53 51.22 -15.44
CA SER A 243 19.51 50.47 -14.17
C SER A 243 18.63 50.99 -13.02
N SER A 244 17.34 50.62 -13.05
CA SER A 244 16.57 50.36 -11.82
C SER A 244 16.39 48.85 -11.66
N PRO A 245 16.78 48.22 -10.53
CA PRO A 245 16.41 46.83 -10.26
C PRO A 245 14.90 46.71 -10.14
N CYS A 246 14.31 45.68 -10.75
CA CYS A 246 12.87 45.43 -10.63
C CYS A 246 12.55 44.92 -9.22
N LEU A 247 12.14 45.82 -8.33
CA LEU A 247 11.53 45.46 -7.05
C LEU A 247 10.16 44.84 -7.32
N LEU A 248 10.08 43.51 -7.20
CA LEU A 248 8.81 42.79 -7.24
C LEU A 248 7.87 43.35 -6.15
N PRO A 249 6.63 43.75 -6.48
CA PRO A 249 5.65 44.09 -5.46
C PRO A 249 5.30 42.84 -4.64
N PRO A 250 4.97 42.98 -3.34
CA PRO A 250 4.54 41.84 -2.54
C PRO A 250 3.28 41.21 -3.15
N VAL A 251 3.31 39.90 -3.37
CA VAL A 251 2.23 39.15 -4.02
C VAL A 251 1.00 39.13 -3.12
N SER A 252 0.05 40.03 -3.39
CA SER A 252 -1.22 40.07 -2.64
C SER A 252 -2.01 38.77 -2.79
N ASP A 253 -2.69 38.34 -1.72
CA ASP A 253 -3.34 37.02 -1.59
C ASP A 253 -4.30 36.69 -2.74
N ARG A 254 -4.91 37.72 -3.33
CA ARG A 254 -5.87 37.60 -4.44
C ARG A 254 -5.25 37.02 -5.72
N HIS A 255 -3.92 37.12 -5.90
CA HIS A 255 -3.25 36.53 -7.06
C HIS A 255 -2.93 35.05 -6.87
N GLN A 256 -2.71 34.60 -5.62
CA GLN A 256 -2.60 33.17 -5.33
C GLN A 256 -3.95 32.47 -5.59
N ALA A 257 -5.06 33.11 -5.21
CA ALA A 257 -6.41 32.55 -5.40
C ALA A 257 -6.73 32.17 -6.86
N SER A 258 -6.32 32.97 -7.86
CA SER A 258 -6.57 32.64 -9.28
C SER A 258 -5.67 31.53 -9.83
N ILE A 259 -4.48 31.34 -9.24
CA ILE A 259 -3.61 30.19 -9.50
C ILE A 259 -4.24 28.94 -8.87
N TRP A 260 -4.74 29.05 -7.63
CA TRP A 260 -5.47 27.97 -6.95
C TRP A 260 -6.71 27.52 -7.71
N GLU A 261 -7.55 28.44 -8.21
CA GLU A 261 -8.72 28.11 -9.02
C GLU A 261 -8.33 27.39 -10.32
N LYS A 262 -7.27 27.82 -11.02
CA LYS A 262 -6.79 27.14 -12.23
C LYS A 262 -6.19 25.76 -11.94
N ALA A 263 -5.35 25.64 -10.91
CA ALA A 263 -4.77 24.38 -10.45
C ALA A 263 -5.87 23.38 -10.05
N LEU A 264 -6.83 23.82 -9.23
CA LEU A 264 -7.98 23.02 -8.84
C LEU A 264 -8.87 22.69 -10.04
N ALA A 265 -9.06 23.58 -11.01
CA ALA A 265 -9.81 23.29 -12.23
C ALA A 265 -9.12 22.24 -13.12
N THR A 266 -7.78 22.27 -13.27
CA THR A 266 -7.03 21.22 -13.99
C THR A 266 -7.12 19.88 -13.25
N ILE A 267 -7.03 19.90 -11.92
CA ILE A 267 -7.18 18.71 -11.07
C ILE A 267 -8.61 18.15 -11.10
N GLN A 268 -9.63 19.03 -11.13
CA GLN A 268 -11.03 18.65 -11.19
C GLN A 268 -11.45 18.21 -12.60
N ALA A 269 -10.87 18.75 -13.67
CA ALA A 269 -11.01 18.23 -15.03
C ALA A 269 -10.48 16.79 -15.12
N ASN A 270 -9.39 16.49 -14.40
CA ASN A 270 -8.81 15.14 -14.29
C ASN A 270 -9.42 14.27 -13.15
N ARG A 271 -10.42 14.73 -12.38
CA ARG A 271 -11.12 13.88 -11.38
C ARG A 271 -11.91 12.72 -12.00
N THR A 272 -12.07 12.71 -13.31
CA THR A 272 -12.63 11.59 -14.09
C THR A 272 -11.63 10.44 -14.31
N LEU A 273 -10.36 10.60 -13.89
CA LEU A 273 -9.27 9.66 -14.17
C LEU A 273 -8.69 8.94 -12.93
N SER A 274 -9.15 9.27 -11.72
CA SER A 274 -8.69 8.59 -10.49
C SER A 274 -9.81 8.52 -9.44
N ASP A 275 -9.90 7.38 -8.78
CA ASP A 275 -10.80 7.07 -7.66
C ASP A 275 -10.21 7.48 -6.29
N LEU A 276 -8.98 7.98 -6.26
CA LEU A 276 -8.31 8.46 -5.06
C LEU A 276 -8.86 9.83 -4.60
N THR A 277 -8.98 10.01 -3.29
CA THR A 277 -9.18 11.34 -2.69
C THR A 277 -7.91 12.20 -2.85
N PRO A 278 -8.00 13.54 -2.68
CA PRO A 278 -6.83 14.42 -2.67
C PRO A 278 -5.76 14.09 -1.60
N LEU A 279 -6.10 13.28 -0.59
CA LEU A 279 -5.17 12.79 0.43
C LEU A 279 -4.64 11.36 0.11
N GLY A 280 -4.83 10.89 -1.14
CA GLY A 280 -4.42 9.57 -1.62
C GLY A 280 -5.24 8.38 -1.11
N PHE A 281 -6.16 8.58 -0.16
CA PHE A 281 -7.02 7.49 0.33
C PHE A 281 -8.03 7.04 -0.74
N LEU A 282 -8.25 5.73 -0.86
CA LEU A 282 -9.24 5.10 -1.73
C LEU A 282 -10.51 4.72 -0.94
N PRO A 283 -11.62 5.47 -1.09
CA PRO A 283 -12.85 5.20 -0.36
C PRO A 283 -13.64 4.06 -1.04
N VAL A 284 -13.68 2.89 -0.39
CA VAL A 284 -14.49 1.75 -0.85
C VAL A 284 -15.81 1.71 -0.07
N ASP A 285 -16.94 1.72 -0.79
CA ASP A 285 -18.29 1.73 -0.22
C ASP A 285 -18.98 0.35 -0.16
N GLN A 286 -18.31 -0.70 -0.65
CA GLN A 286 -18.82 -2.06 -0.53
C GLN A 286 -18.76 -2.56 0.91
N VAL A 287 -19.69 -3.44 1.26
CA VAL A 287 -19.85 -4.01 2.60
C VAL A 287 -19.86 -5.53 2.51
N PHE A 288 -18.86 -6.17 3.11
CA PHE A 288 -18.68 -7.61 3.07
C PHE A 288 -19.83 -8.34 3.77
N ASN A 289 -20.45 -9.24 3.03
CA ASN A 289 -21.54 -10.09 3.48
C ASN A 289 -21.15 -11.55 3.18
N PRO A 290 -20.64 -12.32 4.16
CA PRO A 290 -20.17 -13.69 3.90
C PRO A 290 -21.28 -14.66 3.49
N GLN A 291 -22.56 -14.33 3.71
CA GLN A 291 -23.69 -15.14 3.24
C GLN A 291 -23.93 -15.00 1.73
N THR A 292 -23.54 -13.87 1.11
CA THR A 292 -23.75 -13.62 -0.33
C THR A 292 -22.45 -13.57 -1.14
N TYR A 293 -21.36 -13.04 -0.58
CA TYR A 293 -20.08 -12.87 -1.29
C TYR A 293 -19.56 -14.19 -1.88
N TYR A 294 -19.61 -15.28 -1.10
CA TYR A 294 -19.12 -16.59 -1.54
C TYR A 294 -20.02 -17.33 -2.53
N THR A 295 -21.11 -16.73 -3.01
CA THR A 295 -21.86 -17.24 -4.18
C THR A 295 -21.29 -16.72 -5.50
N GLN A 296 -20.52 -15.62 -5.46
CA GLN A 296 -19.86 -15.01 -6.61
C GLN A 296 -18.34 -15.31 -6.64
N TYR A 297 -17.70 -15.32 -5.46
CA TYR A 297 -16.25 -15.50 -5.30
C TYR A 297 -15.98 -16.72 -4.42
N PRO A 298 -15.53 -17.88 -4.94
CA PRO A 298 -15.37 -19.10 -4.13
C PRO A 298 -14.35 -18.95 -2.99
N ARG A 299 -14.60 -19.57 -1.82
CA ARG A 299 -13.63 -19.58 -0.71
C ARG A 299 -12.32 -20.28 -1.10
N ILE A 300 -11.22 -19.53 -1.09
CA ILE A 300 -9.86 -20.06 -1.17
C ILE A 300 -9.37 -20.33 0.26
N ALA A 301 -9.03 -21.59 0.56
CA ALA A 301 -8.43 -21.98 1.85
C ALA A 301 -6.96 -21.57 1.91
N GLY A 302 -6.46 -21.17 3.08
CA GLY A 302 -5.11 -20.61 3.26
C GLY A 302 -3.93 -21.50 2.85
N GLN A 303 -4.15 -22.82 2.72
CA GLN A 303 -3.17 -23.76 2.15
C GLN A 303 -3.02 -23.67 0.62
N PHE A 304 -3.89 -22.92 -0.05
CA PHE A 304 -3.94 -22.71 -1.51
C PHE A 304 -3.93 -21.22 -1.90
N ASP A 305 -3.94 -20.29 -0.92
CA ASP A 305 -3.86 -18.84 -1.11
C ASP A 305 -2.45 -18.44 -1.56
N GLY A 306 -2.35 -17.72 -2.68
CA GLY A 306 -1.07 -17.37 -3.29
C GLY A 306 -0.17 -16.51 -2.40
N ASP A 307 -0.75 -15.71 -1.50
CA ASP A 307 -0.01 -14.80 -0.64
C ASP A 307 0.59 -15.46 0.61
N TYR A 308 0.15 -16.67 0.95
CA TYR A 308 0.75 -17.50 2.00
C TYR A 308 1.59 -18.67 1.46
N SER A 309 1.77 -18.73 0.14
CA SER A 309 2.69 -19.69 -0.49
C SER A 309 4.09 -19.58 0.12
N GLY A 310 4.70 -20.73 0.42
CA GLY A 310 6.06 -20.83 0.97
C GLY A 310 6.31 -20.18 2.33
N PHE A 311 5.27 -19.87 3.13
CA PHE A 311 5.28 -18.84 4.18
C PHE A 311 6.58 -18.68 5.03
N TYR A 312 7.36 -17.66 4.69
CA TYR A 312 8.70 -17.41 5.24
C TYR A 312 8.91 -15.92 5.53
N LEU A 313 9.31 -15.58 6.76
CA LEU A 313 9.42 -14.21 7.27
C LEU A 313 10.88 -13.71 7.36
N GLN A 314 11.81 -14.44 6.74
CA GLN A 314 13.23 -14.10 6.61
C GLN A 314 13.58 -13.96 5.12
N GLY A 315 14.83 -13.63 4.75
CA GLY A 315 15.21 -13.37 3.35
C GLY A 315 14.86 -11.95 2.90
N GLU A 316 14.61 -11.73 1.60
CA GLU A 316 14.52 -10.39 1.00
C GLU A 316 13.60 -9.39 1.73
N GLN A 317 12.42 -9.82 2.19
CA GLN A 317 11.50 -8.95 2.92
C GLN A 317 12.04 -8.54 4.31
N ALA A 318 12.80 -9.41 4.98
CA ALA A 318 13.49 -9.09 6.24
C ALA A 318 14.75 -8.23 6.00
N ILE A 319 15.48 -8.49 4.91
CA ILE A 319 16.63 -7.67 4.48
C ILE A 319 16.18 -6.23 4.20
N SER A 320 15.06 -6.03 3.50
CA SER A 320 14.46 -4.69 3.33
C SER A 320 13.89 -4.11 4.62
N LEU A 321 13.41 -4.92 5.58
CA LEU A 321 12.97 -4.41 6.90
C LEU A 321 14.13 -3.79 7.68
N GLU A 322 15.25 -4.50 7.80
CA GLU A 322 16.46 -4.01 8.47
C GLU A 322 17.01 -2.75 7.77
N GLN A 323 16.97 -2.75 6.44
CA GLN A 323 17.40 -1.64 5.60
C GLN A 323 16.52 -0.38 5.74
N LEU A 324 15.20 -0.55 5.88
CA LEU A 324 14.24 0.53 6.12
C LEU A 324 14.36 1.08 7.55
N LEU A 325 14.43 0.20 8.55
CA LEU A 325 14.64 0.57 9.97
C LEU A 325 15.93 1.37 10.14
N ALA A 326 17.05 0.87 9.62
CA ALA A 326 18.33 1.56 9.75
C ALA A 326 18.34 2.92 9.01
N TYR A 327 17.62 3.06 7.89
CA TYR A 327 17.49 4.33 7.16
C TYR A 327 16.64 5.37 7.90
N THR A 328 15.49 4.95 8.44
CA THR A 328 14.54 5.81 9.17
C THR A 328 15.09 6.25 10.52
N GLN A 329 15.69 5.33 11.28
CA GLN A 329 16.39 5.61 12.54
C GLN A 329 17.52 6.63 12.35
N ARG A 330 18.35 6.51 11.30
CA ARG A 330 19.41 7.50 10.98
C ARG A 330 18.87 8.90 10.64
N ARG A 331 17.63 9.00 10.15
CA ARG A 331 16.95 10.29 9.89
C ARG A 331 16.09 10.76 11.05
N GLN A 332 16.02 10.02 12.15
CA GLN A 332 15.15 10.29 13.30
C GLN A 332 13.65 10.35 12.93
N ILE A 333 13.26 9.73 11.81
CA ILE A 333 11.86 9.59 11.39
C ILE A 333 11.30 8.34 12.07
N PRO A 334 10.28 8.43 12.94
CA PRO A 334 9.66 7.26 13.52
C PRO A 334 8.92 6.45 12.46
N LEU A 335 9.13 5.13 12.46
CA LEU A 335 8.40 4.17 11.65
C LEU A 335 7.51 3.33 12.57
N VAL A 336 6.20 3.48 12.41
CA VAL A 336 5.19 2.68 13.13
C VAL A 336 4.54 1.71 12.15
N PHE A 337 4.72 0.41 12.37
CA PHE A 337 3.97 -0.61 11.68
C PHE A 337 2.58 -0.81 12.33
N VAL A 338 1.55 -0.93 11.52
CA VAL A 338 0.17 -1.21 11.93
C VAL A 338 -0.26 -2.51 11.27
N ASN A 339 -0.40 -3.59 12.05
CA ASN A 339 -0.99 -4.84 11.56
C ASN A 339 -2.51 -4.65 11.49
N LEU A 340 -3.04 -4.37 10.31
CA LEU A 340 -4.45 -4.09 10.05
C LEU A 340 -5.32 -5.35 10.26
N PRO A 341 -6.57 -5.20 10.71
CA PRO A 341 -7.46 -6.34 10.97
C PRO A 341 -7.79 -7.14 9.71
N LEU A 342 -8.27 -8.37 9.92
CA LEU A 342 -8.86 -9.27 8.92
C LEU A 342 -10.23 -9.74 9.43
N THR A 343 -11.13 -10.18 8.56
CA THR A 343 -12.40 -10.76 9.01
C THR A 343 -12.16 -12.11 9.70
N ALA A 344 -13.02 -12.46 10.65
CA ALA A 344 -12.97 -13.77 11.31
C ALA A 344 -13.32 -14.95 10.38
N ASP A 345 -13.94 -14.68 9.22
CA ASP A 345 -14.28 -15.68 8.20
C ASP A 345 -13.09 -16.00 7.27
N TYR A 346 -12.26 -15.00 6.95
CA TYR A 346 -11.02 -15.19 6.20
C TYR A 346 -9.94 -15.92 7.01
N LEU A 347 -9.91 -15.72 8.32
CA LEU A 347 -8.94 -16.34 9.23
C LEU A 347 -9.28 -17.82 9.52
N ASP A 348 -9.03 -18.68 8.54
CA ASP A 348 -8.97 -20.14 8.71
C ASP A 348 -7.77 -20.58 9.57
N PRO A 349 -7.70 -21.84 10.05
CA PRO A 349 -6.63 -22.32 10.93
C PRO A 349 -5.20 -22.20 10.35
N VAL A 350 -5.03 -22.21 9.03
CA VAL A 350 -3.72 -22.06 8.37
C VAL A 350 -3.30 -20.60 8.39
N ARG A 351 -4.19 -19.68 7.99
CA ARG A 351 -3.93 -18.23 8.05
C ARG A 351 -3.73 -17.76 9.51
N LEU A 352 -4.47 -18.33 10.47
CA LEU A 352 -4.27 -18.11 11.91
C LEU A 352 -2.88 -18.54 12.40
N ALA A 353 -2.36 -19.69 11.95
CA ALA A 353 -1.01 -20.13 12.32
C ALA A 353 0.08 -19.18 11.78
N TYR A 354 -0.14 -18.61 10.59
CA TYR A 354 0.77 -17.63 10.00
C TYR A 354 0.71 -16.26 10.68
N GLU A 355 -0.48 -15.76 11.04
CA GLU A 355 -0.63 -14.56 11.90
C GLU A 355 0.01 -14.76 13.29
N GLN A 356 -0.11 -15.96 13.89
CA GLN A 356 0.56 -16.27 15.17
C GLN A 356 2.08 -16.25 15.06
N LYS A 357 2.65 -16.86 14.00
CA LYS A 357 4.09 -16.82 13.70
C LYS A 357 4.56 -15.38 13.43
N PHE A 358 3.79 -14.61 12.67
CA PHE A 358 4.09 -13.20 12.39
C PHE A 358 4.06 -12.34 13.64
N HIS A 359 3.10 -12.54 14.54
CA HIS A 359 3.05 -11.84 15.82
C HIS A 359 4.26 -12.15 16.71
N GLN A 360 4.84 -13.36 16.62
CA GLN A 360 6.09 -13.69 17.33
C GLN A 360 7.30 -12.92 16.77
N GLU A 361 7.50 -12.94 15.44
CA GLU A 361 8.58 -12.18 14.78
C GLU A 361 8.41 -10.66 14.98
N LEU A 362 7.19 -10.13 14.87
CA LEU A 362 6.89 -8.71 15.09
C LEU A 362 7.26 -8.25 16.51
N ASN A 363 7.00 -9.07 17.52
CA ASN A 363 7.45 -8.79 18.89
C ASN A 363 8.98 -8.86 19.01
N GLY A 364 9.65 -9.72 18.23
CA GLY A 364 11.12 -9.73 18.10
C GLY A 364 11.66 -8.42 17.52
N TRP A 365 11.11 -7.94 16.41
CA TRP A 365 11.51 -6.68 15.77
C TRP A 365 11.29 -5.46 16.67
N VAL A 366 10.20 -5.44 17.44
CA VAL A 366 9.92 -4.41 18.45
C VAL A 366 10.97 -4.43 19.57
N ASN A 367 11.25 -5.62 20.14
CA ASN A 367 12.14 -5.74 21.30
C ASN A 367 13.64 -5.65 20.96
N HIS A 368 14.04 -5.91 19.72
CA HIS A 368 15.46 -6.08 19.36
C HIS A 368 15.95 -5.25 18.16
N GLN A 369 15.05 -4.76 17.28
CA GLN A 369 15.42 -3.96 16.11
C GLN A 369 14.89 -2.51 16.15
N GLY A 370 14.09 -2.16 17.18
CA GLY A 370 13.59 -0.81 17.39
C GLY A 370 12.42 -0.42 16.47
N LEU A 371 11.69 -1.39 15.93
CA LEU A 371 10.43 -1.15 15.24
C LEU A 371 9.35 -0.70 16.24
N MET A 372 8.57 0.32 15.93
CA MET A 372 7.34 0.62 16.67
C MET A 372 6.17 -0.13 16.03
N ALA A 373 5.29 -0.75 16.82
CA ALA A 373 4.19 -1.54 16.29
C ALA A 373 2.85 -1.28 17.00
N VAL A 374 1.75 -1.41 16.25
CA VAL A 374 0.37 -1.46 16.76
C VAL A 374 -0.35 -2.64 16.11
N ASN A 375 -0.57 -3.71 16.87
CA ASN A 375 -1.26 -4.90 16.36
C ASN A 375 -2.79 -4.79 16.53
N LEU A 376 -3.52 -4.53 15.43
CA LEU A 376 -4.98 -4.49 15.41
C LEU A 376 -5.61 -5.87 15.17
N VAL A 377 -4.80 -6.89 14.82
CA VAL A 377 -5.19 -8.32 14.80
C VAL A 377 -5.06 -8.90 16.22
N SER A 378 -5.80 -8.33 17.18
CA SER A 378 -5.71 -8.66 18.60
C SER A 378 -7.09 -8.92 19.24
N PRO A 379 -7.21 -9.81 20.26
CA PRO A 379 -8.49 -10.13 20.89
C PRO A 379 -9.19 -8.96 21.59
N GLU A 380 -8.47 -7.91 21.96
CA GLU A 380 -9.03 -6.66 22.48
C GLU A 380 -9.79 -5.86 21.42
N LEU A 381 -9.57 -6.18 20.14
CA LEU A 381 -10.07 -5.45 18.97
C LEU A 381 -10.95 -6.29 18.04
N GLU A 382 -11.53 -7.41 18.50
CA GLU A 382 -12.48 -8.23 17.72
C GLU A 382 -13.62 -7.39 17.08
N LYS A 383 -14.01 -6.27 17.72
CA LYS A 383 -14.96 -5.29 17.16
C LYS A 383 -14.58 -4.79 15.76
N LEU A 384 -13.28 -4.71 15.43
CA LEU A 384 -12.77 -4.28 14.13
C LEU A 384 -12.86 -5.38 13.07
N LYS A 385 -12.98 -6.66 13.46
CA LYS A 385 -13.13 -7.81 12.54
C LYS A 385 -14.57 -8.02 12.05
N ASN A 386 -15.49 -7.15 12.44
CA ASN A 386 -16.90 -7.21 12.05
C ASN A 386 -17.04 -6.98 10.52
N PRO A 387 -17.73 -7.86 9.76
CA PRO A 387 -17.85 -7.77 8.30
C PRO A 387 -18.28 -6.40 7.76
N LYS A 388 -19.06 -5.61 8.53
CA LYS A 388 -19.49 -4.27 8.11
C LYS A 388 -18.34 -3.28 7.86
N TYR A 389 -17.15 -3.57 8.37
CA TYR A 389 -15.93 -2.76 8.24
C TYR A 389 -15.02 -3.19 7.08
N PHE A 390 -15.46 -4.14 6.25
CA PHE A 390 -14.70 -4.68 5.14
C PHE A 390 -15.48 -4.60 3.82
N ALA A 391 -14.77 -4.58 2.70
CA ALA A 391 -15.34 -4.68 1.36
C ALA A 391 -15.41 -6.15 0.91
N ASP A 392 -14.37 -6.93 1.22
CA ASP A 392 -14.21 -8.35 0.96
C ASP A 392 -13.67 -9.06 2.24
N PRO A 393 -13.36 -10.37 2.24
CA PRO A 393 -12.88 -11.06 3.46
C PRO A 393 -11.60 -10.47 4.07
N SER A 394 -10.81 -9.71 3.30
CA SER A 394 -9.49 -9.20 3.69
C SER A 394 -9.34 -7.67 3.64
N HIS A 395 -9.96 -6.97 2.68
CA HIS A 395 -9.81 -5.51 2.52
C HIS A 395 -10.84 -4.70 3.31
N ILE A 396 -10.36 -3.64 3.95
CA ILE A 396 -11.12 -2.77 4.84
C ILE A 396 -11.88 -1.73 4.00
N ASN A 397 -13.16 -1.48 4.31
CA ASN A 397 -13.97 -0.46 3.62
C ASN A 397 -13.87 0.92 4.31
N GLN A 398 -14.45 1.96 3.73
CA GLN A 398 -14.35 3.32 4.27
C GLN A 398 -14.83 3.47 5.73
N TRP A 399 -15.88 2.73 6.15
CA TRP A 399 -16.35 2.76 7.54
C TRP A 399 -15.39 2.03 8.49
N GLY A 400 -14.72 0.98 8.01
CA GLY A 400 -13.63 0.31 8.70
C GLY A 400 -12.38 1.18 8.79
N ALA A 401 -12.04 1.93 7.75
CA ALA A 401 -10.92 2.86 7.73
C ALA A 401 -11.09 3.98 8.78
N ILE A 402 -12.32 4.53 8.88
CA ILE A 402 -12.72 5.46 9.93
C ILE A 402 -12.62 4.81 11.33
N ALA A 403 -12.94 3.53 11.47
CA ALA A 403 -12.83 2.81 12.74
C ALA A 403 -11.36 2.55 13.13
N VAL A 404 -10.52 2.09 12.20
CA VAL A 404 -9.07 1.91 12.37
C VAL A 404 -8.41 3.23 12.76
N ALA A 405 -8.67 4.32 12.02
CA ALA A 405 -8.16 5.65 12.31
C ALA A 405 -8.49 6.12 13.75
N ARG A 406 -9.71 5.83 14.22
CA ARG A 406 -10.15 6.14 15.59
C ARG A 406 -9.52 5.26 16.66
N GLU A 407 -9.15 4.01 16.37
CA GLU A 407 -8.41 3.16 17.32
C GLU A 407 -6.90 3.45 17.30
N LEU A 408 -6.35 3.92 16.18
CA LEU A 408 -4.96 4.41 16.08
C LEU A 408 -4.75 5.69 16.89
N ALA A 409 -5.62 6.70 16.75
CA ALA A 409 -5.49 7.96 17.47
C ALA A 409 -5.44 7.82 19.02
N LYS A 410 -5.98 6.74 19.57
CA LYS A 410 -5.94 6.42 21.01
C LYS A 410 -4.59 5.86 21.48
N ARG A 411 -3.67 5.52 20.57
CA ARG A 411 -2.40 4.86 20.89
C ARG A 411 -1.35 5.88 21.31
N ALA A 412 -1.21 6.06 22.63
CA ALA A 412 -0.22 6.95 23.24
C ALA A 412 1.25 6.56 22.96
N ASN A 413 1.51 5.35 22.43
CA ASN A 413 2.82 4.90 21.97
C ASN A 413 3.14 5.27 20.52
N ILE A 414 2.22 5.91 19.77
CA ILE A 414 2.53 6.51 18.47
C ILE A 414 3.09 7.93 18.74
N PRO A 415 4.31 8.26 18.26
CA PRO A 415 4.89 9.59 18.44
C PRO A 415 4.29 10.58 17.43
N TRP A 416 3.04 10.96 17.65
CA TRP A 416 2.32 11.92 16.81
C TRP A 416 3.11 13.24 16.68
N PRO A 417 3.41 13.72 15.46
CA PRO A 417 4.04 15.02 15.27
C PRO A 417 3.17 16.15 15.85
N LYS A 418 3.80 17.16 16.45
CA LYS A 418 3.10 18.40 16.81
C LYS A 418 2.78 19.20 15.53
N PRO A 419 1.60 19.81 15.38
CA PRO A 419 1.33 20.77 14.31
C PRO A 419 2.41 21.85 14.25
N GLN A 420 2.74 22.31 13.04
CA GLN A 420 3.65 23.44 12.82
C GLN A 420 2.88 24.60 12.19
N SER A 421 3.23 25.83 12.59
CA SER A 421 2.71 27.04 11.95
C SER A 421 3.28 27.14 10.53
N ARG A 422 2.45 26.83 9.53
CA ARG A 422 2.82 26.92 8.10
C ARG A 422 3.07 28.36 7.61
N MET A 423 2.97 29.36 8.49
CA MET A 423 3.20 30.78 8.18
C MET A 423 4.63 31.27 8.40
N GLU A 424 5.54 30.44 8.97
CA GLU A 424 6.93 30.86 9.22
C GLU A 424 7.91 30.48 8.10
N THR A 425 7.59 29.49 7.26
CA THR A 425 8.46 28.99 6.17
C THR A 425 8.29 29.73 4.84
N ALA A 426 7.75 30.95 4.85
CA ALA A 426 7.51 31.80 3.67
C ALA A 426 8.15 33.19 3.84
N ARG A 427 9.44 33.22 4.22
CA ARG A 427 10.28 34.40 4.41
C ARG A 427 11.71 34.14 3.95
#